data_AF-A0A829RZI6-F1
#
_entry.id   AF-A0A829RZI6-F1
#
_cell.length_a   1.000
_cell.length_b   1.000
_cell.length_c   1.000
_cell.angle_alpha   90.00
_cell.angle_beta   90.00
_cell.angle_gamma   90.00
#
_symmetry.space_group_name_H-M   'P 1'
#
loop_
_entity.id
_entity.type
_entity.pdbx_description
1 polymer ?
#
loop_
_entity_poly.entity_id
_entity_poly.type
_entity_poly.pdbx_seq_one_letter_code
_entity_poly.pdbx_strand_id
1 'polypeptide(L)'
;MKMFTKLALVSSLAISANAMAMQSMDDAALSAATGQDGINIGIALGAGGISIDKLYIHDNDGLDPTTGIVGATATAGAITITGTDATQGKAITLTQVDTTQNLLDLKIDSVGASATNGAFLNVAANVGAVNVKVGSIGVGSSGTLNETTAVRGITEAAPTEILSGLDLSLGAISGRIQT
;
A
#
# COMPACT_ATOMS: atom_id res chain seq x y z
N MET A 1 51.12 11.48 59.51
CA MET A 1 50.83 10.63 58.33
C MET A 1 49.44 9.99 58.36
N LYS A 2 48.94 9.46 59.49
CA LYS A 2 47.61 8.80 59.58
C LYS A 2 46.38 9.66 59.22
N MET A 3 46.48 11.00 59.28
CA MET A 3 45.37 11.92 58.98
C MET A 3 45.31 12.34 57.50
N PHE A 4 46.46 12.39 56.80
CA PHE A 4 46.51 12.71 55.36
C PHE A 4 45.92 11.58 54.50
N THR A 5 46.19 10.33 54.88
CA THR A 5 45.64 9.15 54.20
C THR A 5 44.12 9.05 54.34
N LYS A 6 43.57 9.51 55.48
CA LYS A 6 42.11 9.56 55.70
C LYS A 6 41.44 10.67 54.90
N LEU A 7 42.06 11.84 54.80
CA LEU A 7 41.51 12.95 54.02
C LEU A 7 41.51 12.62 52.52
N ALA A 8 42.58 12.02 52.00
CA ALA A 8 42.64 11.55 50.60
C ALA A 8 41.58 10.49 50.27
N LEU A 9 41.30 9.58 51.22
CA LEU A 9 40.30 8.51 51.06
C LEU A 9 38.86 9.05 51.08
N VAL A 10 38.57 10.07 51.89
CA VAL A 10 37.25 10.74 51.92
C VAL A 10 37.05 11.58 50.65
N SER A 11 38.10 12.19 50.11
CA SER A 11 38.05 12.91 48.84
C SER A 11 37.78 12.01 47.62
N SER A 12 38.25 10.76 47.63
CA SER A 12 38.02 9.83 46.51
C SER A 12 36.61 9.23 46.49
N LEU A 13 35.94 9.13 47.65
CA LEU A 13 34.54 8.70 47.76
C LEU A 13 33.55 9.80 47.34
N ALA A 14 33.91 11.07 47.51
CA ALA A 14 33.06 12.20 47.11
C ALA A 14 32.98 12.40 45.58
N ILE A 15 33.96 11.89 44.82
CA ILE A 15 34.01 12.03 43.35
C ILE A 15 33.30 10.87 42.64
N SER A 16 33.04 9.73 43.31
CA SER A 16 32.48 8.52 42.67
C SER A 16 31.00 8.26 42.95
N ALA A 17 30.25 9.19 43.54
CA ALA A 17 28.85 8.98 43.93
C ALA A 17 27.81 9.24 42.82
N ASN A 18 28.24 9.32 41.55
CA ASN A 18 27.35 9.35 40.39
C ASN A 18 27.59 8.15 39.47
N ALA A 19 27.99 7.01 40.03
CA ALA A 19 27.79 5.73 39.37
C ALA A 19 26.28 5.49 39.26
N MET A 20 25.65 6.09 38.25
CA MET A 20 24.36 5.62 37.75
C MET A 20 24.61 4.17 37.35
N ALA A 21 24.27 3.24 38.23
CA ALA A 21 24.05 1.87 37.80
C ALA A 21 22.98 1.99 36.72
N MET A 22 23.36 1.84 35.45
CA MET A 22 22.40 1.67 34.38
C MET A 22 21.60 0.43 34.75
N GLN A 23 20.44 0.65 35.35
CA GLN A 23 19.49 -0.40 35.67
C GLN A 23 19.22 -1.09 34.35
N SER A 24 19.35 -2.42 34.29
CA SER A 24 18.95 -3.15 33.09
C SER A 24 17.49 -2.77 32.87
N MET A 25 17.23 -2.01 31.81
CA MET A 25 15.86 -1.68 31.45
C MET A 25 15.18 -3.02 31.24
N ASP A 26 14.28 -3.35 32.15
CA ASP A 26 13.32 -4.43 31.96
C ASP A 26 12.62 -4.14 30.63
N ASP A 27 12.39 -5.17 29.81
CA ASP A 27 11.83 -4.99 28.47
C ASP A 27 10.47 -4.28 28.52
N ALA A 28 9.74 -4.43 29.64
CA ALA A 28 8.54 -3.67 29.96
C ALA A 28 8.79 -2.15 30.17
N ALA A 29 9.89 -1.77 30.81
CA ALA A 29 10.29 -0.36 30.96
C ALA A 29 10.80 0.22 29.62
N LEU A 30 11.41 -0.61 28.76
CA LEU A 30 11.82 -0.21 27.41
C LEU A 30 10.63 -0.10 26.45
N SER A 31 9.66 -1.01 26.51
CA SER A 31 8.39 -0.92 25.78
C SER A 31 7.60 0.33 26.20
N ALA A 32 7.48 0.60 27.50
CA ALA A 32 6.82 1.81 28.01
C ALA A 32 7.57 3.12 27.66
N ALA A 33 8.91 3.10 27.62
CA ALA A 33 9.72 4.27 27.27
C ALA A 33 9.79 4.52 25.75
N THR A 34 9.68 3.46 24.92
CA THR A 34 9.66 3.57 23.45
C THR A 34 8.24 3.69 22.88
N GLY A 35 7.20 3.46 23.69
CA GLY A 35 5.80 3.48 23.26
C GLY A 35 5.45 2.37 22.28
N GLN A 36 6.27 1.30 22.20
CA GLN A 36 6.07 0.21 21.27
C GLN A 36 5.14 -0.84 21.90
N ASP A 37 3.85 -0.51 21.91
CA ASP A 37 2.71 -1.37 22.23
C ASP A 37 2.07 -1.85 20.91
N GLY A 38 2.91 -2.47 20.07
CA GLY A 38 2.59 -2.87 18.69
C GLY A 38 3.26 -2.04 17.58
N ILE A 39 2.84 -2.29 16.34
CA ILE A 39 3.33 -1.63 15.11
C ILE A 39 2.16 -0.89 14.45
N ASN A 40 2.38 0.39 14.12
CA ASN A 40 1.46 1.16 13.28
C ASN A 40 2.07 1.32 11.88
N ILE A 41 1.36 0.87 10.84
CA ILE A 41 1.76 1.07 9.43
C ILE A 41 0.77 2.02 8.78
N GLY A 42 1.26 3.17 8.33
CA GLY A 42 0.52 4.17 7.56
C GLY A 42 0.97 4.19 6.11
N ILE A 43 0.03 4.16 5.16
CA ILE A 43 0.29 4.40 3.74
C ILE A 43 -0.57 5.57 3.28
N ALA A 44 0.06 6.64 2.80
CA ALA A 44 -0.62 7.78 2.20
C ALA A 44 -0.29 7.85 0.70
N LEU A 45 -1.28 8.14 -0.14
CA LEU A 45 -1.03 8.43 -1.56
C LEU A 45 -0.63 9.90 -1.80
N GLY A 46 -0.90 10.77 -0.82
CA GLY A 46 -0.74 12.20 -0.96
C GLY A 46 -1.56 12.77 -2.13
N ALA A 47 -1.13 13.92 -2.65
CA ALA A 47 -1.77 14.55 -3.82
C ALA A 47 -1.47 13.83 -5.15
N GLY A 48 -0.47 12.94 -5.18
CA GLY A 48 -0.04 12.27 -6.41
C GLY A 48 -0.92 11.08 -6.82
N GLY A 49 -1.56 10.42 -5.85
CA GLY A 49 -2.41 9.26 -6.15
C GLY A 49 -1.65 8.07 -6.73
N ILE A 50 -2.39 7.13 -7.30
CA ILE A 50 -1.86 6.08 -8.17
C ILE A 50 -2.39 6.33 -9.57
N SER A 51 -1.54 6.22 -10.60
CA SER A 51 -1.98 6.34 -11.98
C SER A 51 -1.42 5.22 -12.85
N ILE A 52 -2.22 4.83 -13.85
CA ILE A 52 -1.85 3.90 -14.90
C ILE A 52 -1.97 4.68 -16.21
N ASP A 53 -0.89 4.77 -16.98
CA ASP A 53 -0.86 5.57 -18.20
C ASP A 53 -1.76 4.97 -19.29
N LYS A 54 -1.58 3.67 -19.58
CA LYS A 54 -2.37 2.90 -20.55
C LYS A 54 -2.59 1.50 -20.00
N LEU A 55 -3.77 0.94 -20.22
CA LEU A 55 -4.06 -0.47 -19.93
C LEU A 55 -4.63 -1.14 -21.18
N TYR A 56 -3.99 -2.22 -21.60
CA TYR A 56 -4.44 -3.07 -22.69
C TYR A 56 -4.54 -4.51 -22.19
N ILE A 57 -5.69 -5.13 -22.41
CA ILE A 57 -5.94 -6.54 -22.12
C ILE A 57 -6.05 -7.25 -23.46
N HIS A 58 -5.05 -8.05 -23.79
CA HIS A 58 -4.94 -8.70 -25.08
C HIS A 58 -5.57 -10.08 -25.08
N ASP A 59 -6.45 -10.29 -26.03
CA ASP A 59 -6.95 -11.59 -26.46
C ASP A 59 -6.16 -11.98 -27.71
N ASN A 60 -5.41 -13.08 -27.62
CA ASN A 60 -4.37 -13.41 -28.60
C ASN A 60 -4.86 -14.34 -29.71
N ASP A 61 -5.95 -15.04 -29.46
CA ASP A 61 -6.60 -16.00 -30.34
C ASP A 61 -7.96 -15.51 -30.83
N GLY A 62 -8.58 -14.54 -30.16
CA GLY A 62 -9.85 -13.99 -30.57
C GLY A 62 -11.01 -14.96 -30.30
N LEU A 63 -12.22 -14.55 -30.69
CA LEU A 63 -13.40 -15.38 -30.48
C LEU A 63 -13.48 -16.51 -31.53
N ASP A 64 -13.51 -17.76 -31.08
CA ASP A 64 -13.62 -18.94 -31.94
C ASP A 64 -14.84 -18.85 -32.90
N PRO A 65 -14.63 -18.91 -34.23
CA PRO A 65 -15.69 -18.87 -35.23
C PRO A 65 -16.74 -20.00 -35.09
N THR A 66 -16.41 -21.10 -34.42
CA THR A 66 -17.32 -22.24 -34.21
C THR A 66 -18.38 -22.00 -33.14
N THR A 67 -18.27 -20.90 -32.37
CA THR A 67 -19.24 -20.53 -31.32
C THR A 67 -20.61 -20.14 -31.86
N GLY A 68 -20.74 -19.84 -33.16
CA GLY A 68 -21.99 -19.38 -33.78
C GLY A 68 -22.38 -17.94 -33.42
N ILE A 69 -21.52 -17.21 -32.73
CA ILE A 69 -21.70 -15.79 -32.42
C ILE A 69 -21.40 -14.97 -33.67
N VAL A 70 -22.31 -14.07 -34.04
CA VAL A 70 -22.12 -13.18 -35.20
C VAL A 70 -20.90 -12.29 -34.96
N GLY A 71 -19.97 -12.28 -35.92
CA GLY A 71 -18.73 -11.51 -35.83
C GLY A 71 -17.60 -12.22 -35.09
N ALA A 72 -17.75 -13.50 -34.72
CA ALA A 72 -16.64 -14.30 -34.21
C ALA A 72 -15.54 -14.45 -35.27
N THR A 73 -14.33 -14.03 -34.92
CA THR A 73 -13.14 -14.19 -35.75
C THR A 73 -12.00 -14.60 -34.83
N ALA A 74 -11.22 -15.63 -35.22
CA ALA A 74 -10.00 -16.05 -34.53
C ALA A 74 -8.86 -15.03 -34.74
N THR A 75 -9.18 -13.74 -34.66
CA THR A 75 -8.27 -12.62 -34.84
C THR A 75 -8.05 -11.97 -33.48
N ALA A 76 -6.78 -11.76 -33.15
CA ALA A 76 -6.39 -11.17 -31.88
C ALA A 76 -6.99 -9.77 -31.68
N GLY A 77 -7.65 -9.57 -30.55
CA GLY A 77 -8.27 -8.30 -30.13
C GLY A 77 -7.68 -7.79 -28.82
N ALA A 78 -8.07 -6.58 -28.45
CA ALA A 78 -7.72 -6.03 -27.14
C ALA A 78 -8.84 -5.16 -26.60
N ILE A 79 -9.07 -5.28 -25.29
CA ILE A 79 -9.78 -4.26 -24.52
C ILE A 79 -8.76 -3.19 -24.15
N THR A 80 -9.14 -1.95 -24.36
CA THR A 80 -8.31 -0.78 -24.13
C THR A 80 -8.94 0.09 -23.07
N ILE A 81 -8.09 0.64 -22.20
CA ILE A 81 -8.44 1.78 -21.37
C ILE A 81 -7.42 2.87 -21.67
N THR A 82 -7.90 3.99 -22.19
CA THR A 82 -7.08 5.12 -22.62
C THR A 82 -7.49 6.38 -21.89
N GLY A 83 -6.54 7.28 -21.68
CA GLY A 83 -6.80 8.50 -20.91
C GLY A 83 -7.77 9.47 -21.59
N THR A 84 -8.50 10.19 -20.76
CA THR A 84 -9.41 11.28 -21.12
C THR A 84 -9.03 12.54 -20.34
N ASP A 85 -9.70 13.66 -20.60
CA ASP A 85 -9.50 14.89 -19.82
C ASP A 85 -9.83 14.67 -18.33
N ALA A 86 -10.87 13.89 -18.03
CA ALA A 86 -11.28 13.57 -16.67
C ALA A 86 -10.20 12.82 -15.88
N THR A 87 -9.40 11.99 -16.57
CA THR A 87 -8.29 11.24 -15.98
C THR A 87 -6.92 11.87 -16.22
N GLN A 88 -6.87 13.13 -16.69
CA GLN A 88 -5.63 13.85 -17.00
C GLN A 88 -4.72 13.07 -17.98
N GLY A 89 -5.33 12.40 -18.96
CA GLY A 89 -4.63 11.60 -19.95
C GLY A 89 -4.12 10.24 -19.46
N LYS A 90 -4.47 9.81 -18.25
CA LYS A 90 -4.13 8.48 -17.71
C LYS A 90 -5.28 7.49 -17.91
N ALA A 91 -5.01 6.23 -18.21
CA ALA A 91 -6.07 5.21 -18.31
C ALA A 91 -6.86 5.06 -17.00
N ILE A 92 -6.17 5.05 -15.85
CA ILE A 92 -6.81 4.94 -14.54
C ILE A 92 -6.10 5.87 -13.57
N THR A 93 -6.85 6.63 -12.77
CA THR A 93 -6.33 7.40 -11.64
C THR A 93 -7.06 7.03 -10.36
N LEU A 94 -6.32 6.82 -9.27
CA LEU A 94 -6.85 6.64 -7.93
C LEU A 94 -6.35 7.78 -7.06
N THR A 95 -7.27 8.51 -6.44
CA THR A 95 -6.95 9.60 -5.52
C THR A 95 -7.62 9.37 -4.18
N GLN A 96 -6.87 9.58 -3.11
CA GLN A 96 -7.42 9.58 -1.76
C GLN A 96 -8.35 10.77 -1.58
N VAL A 97 -9.52 10.55 -0.96
CA VAL A 97 -10.51 11.62 -0.74
C VAL A 97 -10.04 12.60 0.33
N ASP A 98 -9.55 12.09 1.46
CA ASP A 98 -8.96 12.88 2.53
C ASP A 98 -7.44 12.74 2.52
N THR A 99 -6.74 13.69 1.93
CA THR A 99 -5.27 13.67 1.79
C THR A 99 -4.54 14.08 3.07
N THR A 100 -5.24 14.39 4.16
CA THR A 100 -4.62 14.77 5.44
C THR A 100 -4.32 13.55 6.33
N GLN A 101 -4.94 12.41 6.01
CA GLN A 101 -4.80 11.15 6.72
C GLN A 101 -4.05 10.11 5.87
N ASN A 102 -3.74 8.95 6.44
CA ASN A 102 -3.27 7.81 5.66
C ASN A 102 -4.46 7.18 4.89
N LEU A 103 -4.19 6.68 3.69
CA LEU A 103 -5.16 5.85 2.96
C LEU A 103 -5.31 4.50 3.65
N LEU A 104 -4.24 3.92 4.17
CA LEU A 104 -4.28 2.69 4.94
C LEU A 104 -3.60 2.92 6.28
N ASP A 105 -4.33 2.66 7.36
CA ASP A 105 -3.78 2.54 8.70
C ASP A 105 -3.94 1.10 9.17
N LEU A 106 -2.82 0.45 9.49
CA LEU A 106 -2.79 -0.84 10.18
C LEU A 106 -2.26 -0.65 11.59
N LYS A 107 -3.03 -1.10 12.59
CA LYS A 107 -2.55 -1.27 13.96
C LYS A 107 -2.40 -2.74 14.25
N ILE A 108 -1.17 -3.17 14.48
CA ILE A 108 -0.79 -4.57 14.63
C ILE A 108 -0.25 -4.75 16.04
N ASP A 109 -0.82 -5.68 16.78
CA ASP A 109 -0.30 -6.00 18.12
C ASP A 109 -0.53 -7.48 18.45
N SER A 110 0.35 -8.04 19.27
CA SER A 110 0.26 -9.42 19.75
C SER A 110 -0.31 -9.45 21.16
N VAL A 111 -1.29 -10.33 21.40
CA VAL A 111 -1.80 -10.63 22.74
C VAL A 111 -1.20 -11.95 23.20
N GLY A 112 -0.65 -11.94 24.43
CA GLY A 112 -0.12 -13.13 25.07
C GLY A 112 -1.19 -14.21 25.30
N ALA A 113 -0.74 -15.46 25.46
CA ALA A 113 -1.64 -16.58 25.72
C ALA A 113 -2.40 -16.39 27.05
N SER A 114 -3.66 -16.83 27.07
CA SER A 114 -4.47 -16.96 28.28
C SER A 114 -4.64 -18.43 28.66
N ALA A 115 -5.33 -18.71 29.77
CA ALA A 115 -5.63 -20.08 30.18
C ALA A 115 -6.51 -20.86 29.17
N THR A 116 -7.22 -20.16 28.28
CA THR A 116 -8.18 -20.75 27.32
C THR A 116 -7.80 -20.55 25.86
N ASN A 117 -6.95 -19.55 25.54
CA ASN A 117 -6.52 -19.24 24.18
C ASN A 117 -5.00 -19.16 24.09
N GLY A 118 -4.42 -19.63 22.98
CA GLY A 118 -3.03 -19.35 22.62
C GLY A 118 -2.79 -17.85 22.41
N ALA A 119 -1.52 -17.45 22.31
CA ALA A 119 -1.20 -16.09 21.89
C ALA A 119 -1.73 -15.85 20.46
N PHE A 120 -2.21 -14.64 20.18
CA PHE A 120 -2.78 -14.29 18.88
C PHE A 120 -2.39 -12.89 18.46
N LEU A 121 -2.37 -12.66 17.15
CA LEU A 121 -2.14 -11.35 16.56
C LEU A 121 -3.48 -10.64 16.35
N ASN A 122 -3.55 -9.37 16.71
CA ASN A 122 -4.63 -8.47 16.35
C ASN A 122 -4.14 -7.52 15.26
N VAL A 123 -4.93 -7.39 14.21
CA VAL A 123 -4.72 -6.38 13.18
C VAL A 123 -6.01 -5.61 12.98
N ALA A 124 -6.01 -4.33 13.34
CA ALA A 124 -7.05 -3.40 12.93
C ALA A 124 -6.61 -2.70 11.65
N ALA A 125 -7.46 -2.70 10.63
CA ALA A 125 -7.21 -2.05 9.36
C ALA A 125 -8.29 -1.00 9.08
N ASN A 126 -7.86 0.23 8.81
CA ASN A 126 -8.71 1.31 8.34
C ASN A 126 -8.25 1.72 6.95
N VAL A 127 -9.14 1.63 5.96
CA VAL A 127 -8.91 2.04 4.58
C VAL A 127 -9.75 3.29 4.33
N GLY A 128 -9.10 4.40 4.02
CA GLY A 128 -9.72 5.67 3.64
C GLY A 128 -10.47 5.57 2.32
N ALA A 129 -11.37 6.52 2.09
CA ALA A 129 -12.14 6.60 0.86
C ALA A 129 -11.24 6.95 -0.33
N VAL A 130 -11.55 6.39 -1.51
CA VAL A 130 -10.83 6.65 -2.76
C VAL A 130 -11.79 6.98 -3.88
N ASN A 131 -11.40 7.95 -4.71
CA ASN A 131 -12.01 8.16 -6.01
C ASN A 131 -11.17 7.43 -7.06
N VAL A 132 -11.84 6.61 -7.88
CA VAL A 132 -11.24 5.96 -9.03
C VAL A 132 -11.86 6.57 -10.28
N LYS A 133 -11.03 7.09 -11.16
CA LYS A 133 -11.45 7.52 -12.49
C LYS A 133 -10.84 6.58 -13.52
N VAL A 134 -11.67 6.08 -14.41
CA VAL A 134 -11.30 5.22 -15.53
C VAL A 134 -11.57 6.00 -16.81
N GLY A 135 -10.57 6.04 -17.68
CA GLY A 135 -10.67 6.70 -18.98
C GLY A 135 -11.55 5.91 -19.95
N SER A 136 -11.53 6.28 -21.22
CA SER A 136 -12.40 5.66 -22.22
C SER A 136 -12.06 4.18 -22.36
N ILE A 137 -13.08 3.34 -22.28
CA ILE A 137 -12.98 1.90 -22.51
C ILE A 137 -13.38 1.66 -23.96
N GLY A 138 -12.51 0.97 -24.70
CA GLY A 138 -12.78 0.64 -26.10
C GLY A 138 -12.17 -0.69 -26.50
N VAL A 139 -12.40 -1.09 -27.74
CA VAL A 139 -11.83 -2.29 -28.34
C VAL A 139 -11.04 -1.94 -29.59
N GLY A 140 -9.94 -2.66 -29.83
CA GLY A 140 -9.12 -2.57 -31.04
C GLY A 140 -8.45 -3.90 -31.34
N SER A 141 -7.79 -3.99 -32.48
CA SER A 141 -7.02 -5.17 -32.86
C SER A 141 -5.73 -5.20 -32.05
N SER A 142 -5.39 -6.38 -31.54
CA SER A 142 -4.19 -6.59 -30.75
C SER A 142 -2.94 -6.32 -31.59
N GLY A 143 -2.07 -5.42 -31.14
CA GLY A 143 -0.78 -5.18 -31.77
C GLY A 143 0.23 -6.29 -31.47
N THR A 144 1.39 -6.22 -32.09
CA THR A 144 2.52 -7.12 -31.81
C THR A 144 3.28 -6.67 -30.56
N LEU A 145 3.84 -7.61 -29.79
CA LEU A 145 4.72 -7.30 -28.67
C LEU A 145 5.98 -6.58 -29.19
N ASN A 146 6.28 -5.42 -28.62
CA ASN A 146 7.59 -4.82 -28.77
C ASN A 146 8.53 -5.49 -27.75
N GLU A 147 9.45 -6.33 -28.24
CA GLU A 147 10.39 -7.08 -27.39
C GLU A 147 11.44 -6.19 -26.71
N THR A 148 11.67 -4.97 -27.19
CA THR A 148 12.61 -4.02 -26.58
C THR A 148 12.00 -3.33 -25.36
N THR A 149 10.74 -2.93 -25.43
CA THR A 149 10.06 -2.22 -24.34
C THR A 149 9.19 -3.14 -23.48
N ALA A 150 9.01 -4.40 -23.89
CA ALA A 150 8.05 -5.35 -23.32
C ALA A 150 6.60 -4.81 -23.27
N VAL A 151 6.23 -3.95 -24.23
CA VAL A 151 4.89 -3.37 -24.33
C VAL A 151 4.20 -3.86 -25.60
N ARG A 152 2.91 -4.16 -25.48
CA ARG A 152 2.01 -4.41 -26.60
C ARG A 152 0.93 -3.32 -26.60
N GLY A 153 0.69 -2.73 -27.76
CA GLY A 153 -0.39 -1.75 -27.98
C GLY A 153 -1.48 -2.32 -28.88
N ILE A 154 -2.37 -1.47 -29.36
CA ILE A 154 -3.30 -1.81 -30.45
C ILE A 154 -2.74 -1.36 -31.81
N THR A 155 -3.34 -1.83 -32.90
CA THR A 155 -2.90 -1.45 -34.26
C THR A 155 -3.48 -0.11 -34.72
N GLU A 156 -4.65 0.24 -34.22
CA GLU A 156 -5.42 1.41 -34.58
C GLU A 156 -4.94 2.66 -33.83
N ALA A 157 -5.04 3.83 -34.46
CA ALA A 157 -4.69 5.09 -33.81
C ALA A 157 -5.63 5.44 -32.63
N ALA A 158 -6.90 5.02 -32.74
CA ALA A 158 -7.89 5.14 -31.69
C ALA A 158 -8.73 3.85 -31.65
N PRO A 159 -9.02 3.31 -30.44
CA PRO A 159 -9.91 2.16 -30.30
C PRO A 159 -11.36 2.57 -30.63
N THR A 160 -12.19 1.57 -30.94
CA THR A 160 -13.65 1.75 -31.00
C THR A 160 -14.17 1.91 -29.58
N GLU A 161 -14.66 3.10 -29.25
CA GLU A 161 -15.18 3.41 -27.91
C GLU A 161 -16.42 2.57 -27.57
N ILE A 162 -16.44 2.02 -26.36
CA ILE A 162 -17.59 1.33 -25.76
C ILE A 162 -18.17 2.23 -24.66
N LEU A 163 -17.32 2.76 -23.78
CA LEU A 163 -17.66 3.72 -22.72
C LEU A 163 -16.67 4.88 -22.77
N SER A 164 -17.17 6.12 -22.63
CA SER A 164 -16.31 7.32 -22.57
C SER A 164 -15.51 7.44 -21.28
N GLY A 165 -15.87 6.68 -20.24
CA GLY A 165 -15.19 6.64 -18.96
C GLY A 165 -16.10 6.18 -17.81
N LEU A 166 -15.52 6.05 -16.62
CA LEU A 166 -16.24 5.70 -15.40
C LEU A 166 -15.62 6.42 -14.20
N ASP A 167 -16.45 7.05 -13.39
CA ASP A 167 -16.07 7.60 -12.09
C ASP A 167 -16.67 6.71 -10.99
N LEU A 168 -15.83 6.18 -10.10
CA LEU A 168 -16.24 5.40 -8.94
C LEU A 168 -15.78 6.11 -7.67
N SER A 169 -16.70 6.29 -6.72
CA SER A 169 -16.39 6.74 -5.37
C SER A 169 -16.53 5.57 -4.42
N LEU A 170 -15.40 5.12 -3.85
CA LEU A 170 -15.37 4.05 -2.86
C LEU A 170 -15.26 4.67 -1.46
N GLY A 171 -16.20 4.30 -0.59
CA GLY A 171 -16.21 4.77 0.79
C GLY A 171 -15.08 4.18 1.63
N ALA A 172 -14.86 4.76 2.81
CA ALA A 172 -13.92 4.21 3.77
C ALA A 172 -14.45 2.87 4.33
N ILE A 173 -13.54 1.94 4.60
CA ILE A 173 -13.84 0.61 5.13
C ILE A 173 -12.91 0.33 6.30
N SER A 174 -13.42 -0.31 7.35
CA SER A 174 -12.61 -0.82 8.44
C SER A 174 -12.81 -2.32 8.63
N GLY A 175 -11.74 -3.03 8.95
CA GLY A 175 -11.76 -4.46 9.23
C GLY A 175 -10.87 -4.81 10.41
N ARG A 176 -11.08 -6.01 10.97
CA ARG A 176 -10.20 -6.58 12.00
C ARG A 176 -9.90 -8.03 11.66
N ILE A 177 -8.64 -8.41 11.82
CA ILE A 177 -8.17 -9.80 11.75
C ILE A 177 -7.65 -10.18 13.13
N GLN A 178 -8.04 -11.37 13.59
CA GLN A 178 -7.55 -11.96 14.83
C GLN A 178 -7.24 -13.43 14.55
N THR A 179 -5.99 -13.83 14.77
CA THR A 179 -5.51 -15.21 14.52
C THR A 179 -4.58 -15.67 15.61
#